data_AF-A0A9E4ZMS2-F1
#
_entry.id   AF-A0A9E4ZMS2-F1
#
_cell.length_a   1.000
_cell.length_b   1.000
_cell.length_c   1.000
_cell.angle_alpha   90.00
_cell.angle_beta   90.00
_cell.angle_gamma   90.00
#
_symmetry.space_group_name_H-M   'P 1'
#
loop_
_entity.id
_entity.type
_entity.pdbx_description
1 polymer ?
#
loop_
_entity_poly.entity_id
_entity_poly.type
_entity_poly.pdbx_seq_one_letter_code
_entity_poly.pdbx_strand_id
1 'polypeptide(L)'
;MLCSKCGKREAIIKIDGYNLCKNCAINEINNKVRKLVNISKILENKQKVIISYLYFNDNIANILFQIISKITTKRNLKVELLDLSESDAASKSISEVLWQYLVNLKKIYDENTAYFSSFTSDFLLTYFLYSTLTGDRSYLPLVSLIYTYAEKVTLFQPLISIPSYYLSVFGEWRIKRTGDNLFDELFNWGVKNLYDNPDLFRTFTKSLDLYLTKNRCRVCGALIPEGSKLCSRCSKILASPFHP
;
A
#
# COMPACT_ATOMS: atom_id res chain seq x y z
N MET A 1 -21.97 -5.87 -23.04
CA MET A 1 -20.82 -6.09 -23.96
C MET A 1 -20.12 -7.38 -23.57
N LEU A 2 -19.62 -8.19 -24.53
CA LEU A 2 -18.90 -9.43 -24.20
C LEU A 2 -17.48 -9.18 -23.70
N CYS A 3 -16.98 -10.11 -22.88
CA CYS A 3 -15.61 -10.12 -22.38
C CYS A 3 -14.60 -10.22 -23.53
N SER A 4 -13.75 -9.20 -23.64
CA SER A 4 -12.71 -9.07 -24.67
C SER A 4 -11.69 -10.20 -24.66
N LYS A 5 -11.50 -10.88 -23.51
CA LYS A 5 -10.48 -11.93 -23.34
C LYS A 5 -10.99 -13.34 -23.62
N CYS A 6 -12.25 -13.65 -23.31
CA CYS A 6 -12.79 -14.99 -23.51
C CYS A 6 -13.93 -15.07 -24.55
N GLY A 7 -14.51 -13.94 -24.97
CA GLY A 7 -15.61 -13.88 -25.95
C GLY A 7 -16.93 -14.54 -25.52
N LYS A 8 -17.00 -15.11 -24.31
CA LYS A 8 -18.10 -16.01 -23.90
C LYS A 8 -19.06 -15.44 -22.86
N ARG A 9 -18.58 -14.53 -22.01
CA ARG A 9 -19.31 -14.04 -20.83
C ARG A 9 -19.45 -12.53 -20.89
N GLU A 10 -20.49 -12.00 -20.28
CA GLU A 10 -20.66 -10.56 -20.16
C GLU A 10 -19.50 -9.92 -19.39
N ALA A 11 -19.04 -8.78 -19.90
CA ALA A 11 -18.05 -7.96 -19.22
C ALA A 11 -18.71 -7.18 -18.08
N ILE A 12 -18.08 -7.19 -16.90
CA ILE A 12 -18.58 -6.50 -15.70
C ILE A 12 -17.68 -5.34 -15.28
N ILE A 13 -16.46 -5.28 -15.82
CA ILE A 13 -15.46 -4.27 -15.47
C ILE A 13 -14.52 -4.03 -16.63
N LYS A 14 -13.98 -2.81 -16.71
CA LYS A 14 -12.89 -2.44 -17.62
C LYS A 14 -11.56 -2.42 -16.85
N ILE A 15 -10.59 -3.21 -17.29
CA ILE A 15 -9.23 -3.28 -16.70
C ILE A 15 -8.21 -3.02 -17.80
N ASP A 16 -7.39 -1.98 -17.65
CA ASP A 16 -6.36 -1.54 -18.61
C ASP A 16 -6.90 -1.43 -20.06
N GLY A 17 -8.11 -0.88 -20.22
CA GLY A 17 -8.74 -0.74 -21.53
C GLY A 17 -9.58 -1.94 -21.98
N TYR A 18 -9.43 -3.12 -21.36
CA TYR A 18 -10.17 -4.32 -21.75
C TYR A 18 -11.46 -4.49 -20.94
N ASN A 19 -12.57 -4.73 -21.62
CA ASN A 19 -13.83 -5.13 -20.97
C ASN A 19 -13.75 -6.61 -20.61
N LEU A 20 -13.76 -6.95 -19.31
CA LEU A 20 -13.53 -8.30 -18.80
C LEU A 20 -14.73 -8.82 -17.98
N CYS A 21 -15.01 -10.12 -18.13
CA CYS A 21 -15.88 -10.84 -17.20
C CYS A 21 -15.13 -11.12 -15.87
N LYS A 22 -15.88 -11.47 -14.82
CA LYS A 22 -15.37 -11.76 -13.47
C LYS A 22 -14.11 -12.64 -13.47
N ASN A 23 -14.15 -13.82 -14.11
CA ASN A 23 -13.02 -14.76 -14.07
C ASN A 23 -11.79 -14.23 -14.82
N CYS A 24 -12.00 -13.57 -15.96
CA CYS A 24 -10.89 -13.00 -16.72
C CYS A 24 -10.23 -11.85 -15.95
N ALA A 25 -11.02 -11.01 -15.26
CA ALA A 25 -10.54 -9.94 -14.40
C ALA A 25 -9.77 -10.46 -13.19
N ILE A 26 -10.30 -11.46 -12.46
CA ILE A 26 -9.60 -12.13 -11.35
C ILE A 26 -8.24 -12.67 -11.81
N ASN A 27 -8.21 -13.34 -12.97
CA ASN A 27 -6.97 -13.89 -13.51
C ASN A 27 -5.96 -12.79 -13.88
N GLU A 28 -6.44 -11.67 -14.44
CA GLU A 28 -5.59 -10.52 -14.78
C GLU A 28 -4.93 -9.91 -13.54
N ILE A 29 -5.73 -9.67 -12.49
CA ILE A 29 -5.26 -9.12 -11.22
C ILE A 29 -4.27 -10.08 -10.54
N ASN A 30 -4.60 -11.38 -10.47
CA ASN A 30 -3.70 -12.40 -9.91
C ASN A 30 -2.36 -12.45 -10.65
N ASN A 31 -2.38 -12.37 -11.98
CA ASN A 31 -1.17 -12.38 -12.79
C ASN A 31 -0.32 -11.13 -12.58
N LYS A 32 -0.93 -9.95 -12.46
CA LYS A 32 -0.23 -8.70 -12.13
C LYS A 32 0.49 -8.80 -10.78
N VAL A 33 -0.23 -9.21 -9.72
CA VAL A 33 0.37 -9.38 -8.39
C VAL A 33 1.48 -10.43 -8.41
N ARG A 34 1.23 -11.59 -9.03
CA ARG A 34 2.24 -12.67 -9.17
C ARG A 34 3.49 -12.19 -9.90
N LYS A 35 3.33 -11.43 -10.99
CA LYS A 35 4.45 -10.87 -11.75
C LYS A 35 5.30 -9.94 -10.87
N LEU A 36 4.67 -9.04 -10.11
CA LEU A 36 5.38 -8.14 -9.19
C LEU A 36 6.11 -8.90 -8.07
N VAL A 37 5.46 -9.89 -7.46
CA VAL A 37 6.08 -10.74 -6.43
C VAL A 37 7.30 -11.50 -6.98
N ASN A 38 7.20 -12.04 -8.19
CA ASN A 38 8.31 -12.76 -8.81
C ASN A 38 9.48 -11.84 -9.19
N ILE A 39 9.20 -10.68 -9.81
CA ILE A 39 10.24 -9.74 -10.24
C ILE A 39 10.96 -9.11 -9.04
N SER A 40 10.23 -8.79 -7.97
CA SER A 40 10.79 -8.17 -6.77
C SER A 40 11.70 -9.10 -5.96
N LYS A 41 11.62 -10.42 -6.16
CA LYS A 41 12.32 -11.43 -5.36
C LYS A 41 12.08 -11.31 -3.84
N ILE A 42 11.02 -10.61 -3.43
CA ILE A 42 10.76 -10.28 -2.01
C ILE A 42 10.56 -11.51 -1.11
N LEU A 43 10.23 -12.66 -1.71
CA LEU A 43 9.99 -13.92 -1.03
C LEU A 43 11.22 -14.86 -1.00
N GLU A 44 12.36 -14.46 -1.56
CA GLU A 44 13.59 -15.27 -1.48
C GLU A 44 14.06 -15.38 -0.02
N ASN A 45 14.36 -16.60 0.44
CA ASN A 45 14.80 -16.90 1.80
C ASN A 45 13.82 -16.47 2.90
N LYS A 46 12.53 -16.32 2.58
CA LYS A 46 11.48 -16.02 3.57
C LYS A 46 10.77 -17.30 3.98
N GLN A 47 10.22 -17.29 5.18
CA GLN A 47 9.41 -18.37 5.74
C GLN A 47 7.95 -17.94 5.93
N LYS A 48 7.73 -16.62 6.07
CA LYS A 48 6.43 -16.03 6.39
C LYS A 48 6.15 -14.81 5.53
N VAL A 49 4.86 -14.58 5.24
CA VAL A 49 4.36 -13.34 4.66
C VAL A 49 3.35 -12.73 5.63
N ILE A 50 3.57 -11.47 6.02
CA ILE A 50 2.61 -10.68 6.77
C ILE A 50 2.00 -9.65 5.83
N ILE A 51 0.68 -9.71 5.67
CA ILE A 51 -0.11 -8.67 5.02
C ILE A 51 -0.59 -7.74 6.11
N SER A 52 0.08 -6.60 6.20
CA SER A 52 -0.21 -5.55 7.16
C SER A 52 -1.24 -4.58 6.59
N TYR A 53 -2.18 -4.16 7.43
CA TYR A 53 -3.28 -3.30 7.04
C TYR A 53 -3.66 -2.31 8.15
N LEU A 54 -4.51 -1.36 7.78
CA LEU A 54 -5.12 -0.36 8.64
C LEU A 54 -6.64 -0.51 8.60
N TYR A 55 -7.34 0.07 9.57
CA TYR A 55 -8.75 -0.14 9.81
C TYR A 55 -9.62 0.24 8.60
N PHE A 56 -9.10 1.15 7.76
CA PHE A 56 -9.76 1.61 6.56
C PHE A 56 -9.55 0.71 5.33
N ASN A 57 -8.72 -0.33 5.38
CA ASN A 57 -8.46 -1.22 4.24
C ASN A 57 -8.44 -2.72 4.59
N ASP A 58 -9.16 -3.12 5.64
CA ASP A 58 -9.38 -4.51 6.08
C ASP A 58 -9.93 -5.42 4.97
N ASN A 59 -10.96 -4.98 4.24
CA ASN A 59 -11.54 -5.74 3.14
C ASN A 59 -10.52 -6.00 2.01
N ILE A 60 -9.69 -4.99 1.71
CA ILE A 60 -8.62 -5.11 0.71
C ILE A 60 -7.54 -6.09 1.20
N ALA A 61 -7.19 -6.04 2.48
CA ALA A 61 -6.25 -6.98 3.08
C ALA A 61 -6.74 -8.43 2.95
N ASN A 62 -8.02 -8.69 3.21
CA ASN A 62 -8.63 -10.02 3.02
C ASN A 62 -8.56 -10.50 1.55
N ILE A 63 -8.85 -9.63 0.59
CA ILE A 63 -8.70 -9.96 -0.84
C ILE A 63 -7.25 -10.27 -1.17
N LEU A 64 -6.32 -9.43 -0.72
CA LEU A 64 -4.89 -9.63 -0.93
C LEU A 64 -4.41 -10.94 -0.29
N PHE A 65 -4.90 -11.30 0.90
CA PHE A 65 -4.62 -12.58 1.54
C PHE A 65 -4.99 -13.77 0.66
N GLN A 66 -6.17 -13.74 0.02
CA GLN A 66 -6.58 -14.79 -0.91
C GLN A 66 -5.66 -14.87 -2.14
N ILE A 67 -5.23 -13.72 -2.67
CA ILE A 67 -4.33 -13.66 -3.83
C ILE A 67 -2.94 -14.20 -3.46
N ILE A 68 -2.35 -13.70 -2.38
CA ILE A 68 -1.00 -14.07 -1.94
C ILE A 68 -0.96 -15.53 -1.51
N SER A 69 -1.95 -16.03 -0.76
CA SER A 69 -2.01 -17.43 -0.35
C SER A 69 -1.96 -18.40 -1.53
N LYS A 70 -2.61 -18.04 -2.65
CA LYS A 70 -2.55 -18.82 -3.90
C LYS A 70 -1.18 -18.72 -4.60
N ILE A 71 -0.51 -17.59 -4.50
CA ILE A 71 0.84 -17.40 -5.08
C ILE A 71 1.88 -18.18 -4.26
N THR A 72 1.73 -18.23 -2.94
CA THR A 72 2.70 -18.82 -2.02
C THR A 72 2.48 -20.30 -1.73
N THR A 73 1.37 -20.90 -2.17
CA THR A 73 1.04 -22.32 -1.89
C THR A 73 2.19 -23.27 -2.22
N LYS A 74 2.87 -23.06 -3.35
CA LYS A 74 3.99 -23.92 -3.78
C LYS A 74 5.27 -23.75 -2.97
N ARG A 75 5.38 -22.68 -2.16
CA ARG A 75 6.58 -22.34 -1.38
C ARG A 75 6.44 -22.66 0.11
N ASN A 76 5.31 -23.23 0.53
CA ASN A 76 5.00 -23.55 1.92
C ASN A 76 5.21 -22.36 2.89
N LEU A 77 4.94 -21.13 2.42
CA LEU A 77 5.05 -19.92 3.25
C LEU A 77 3.76 -19.73 4.05
N LYS A 78 3.90 -19.46 5.36
CA LYS A 78 2.76 -19.06 6.18
C LYS A 78 2.35 -17.63 5.81
N VAL A 79 1.08 -17.43 5.47
CA VAL A 79 0.52 -16.10 5.18
C VAL A 79 -0.38 -15.69 6.35
N GLU A 80 -0.21 -14.48 6.87
CA GLU A 80 -1.01 -13.94 7.96
C GLU A 80 -1.48 -12.52 7.65
N LEU A 81 -2.64 -12.17 8.19
CA LEU A 81 -3.14 -10.80 8.24
C LEU A 81 -2.71 -10.17 9.56
N LEU A 82 -2.29 -8.91 9.52
CA LEU A 82 -1.97 -8.15 10.71
C LEU A 82 -2.55 -6.74 10.67
N ASP A 83 -3.46 -6.48 11.61
CA ASP A 83 -3.96 -5.12 11.85
C ASP A 83 -2.90 -4.30 12.59
N LEU A 84 -2.53 -3.16 12.03
CA LEU A 84 -1.60 -2.20 12.64
C LEU A 84 -2.30 -0.88 13.01
N SER A 85 -3.63 -0.89 13.05
CA SER A 85 -4.44 0.25 13.48
C SER A 85 -4.29 0.51 14.98
N GLU A 86 -4.36 1.78 15.36
CA GLU A 86 -4.61 2.16 16.75
C GLU A 86 -6.09 2.50 16.94
N SER A 87 -6.57 2.28 18.17
CA SER A 87 -7.96 2.54 18.58
C SER A 87 -8.34 4.02 18.52
N ASP A 88 -7.37 4.94 18.55
CA ASP A 88 -7.60 6.39 18.57
C ASP A 88 -7.11 7.07 17.27
N ALA A 89 -7.73 6.69 16.14
CA ALA A 89 -7.42 7.24 14.82
C ALA A 89 -8.21 8.53 14.50
N ALA A 90 -9.18 8.91 15.34
CA ALA A 90 -9.98 10.10 15.12
C ALA A 90 -9.09 11.34 15.20
N SER A 91 -9.21 12.26 14.23
CA SER A 91 -8.50 13.55 14.14
C SER A 91 -6.99 13.53 13.85
N LYS A 92 -6.38 12.38 13.53
CA LYS A 92 -4.99 12.30 13.09
C LYS A 92 -4.86 12.54 11.58
N SER A 93 -3.86 13.33 11.17
CA SER A 93 -3.48 13.44 9.76
C SER A 93 -3.06 12.08 9.19
N ILE A 94 -3.26 11.84 7.90
CA ILE A 94 -2.86 10.58 7.26
C ILE A 94 -1.35 10.31 7.42
N SER A 95 -0.51 11.35 7.43
CA SER A 95 0.93 11.22 7.69
C SER A 95 1.23 10.68 9.09
N GLU A 96 0.41 11.04 10.09
CA GLU A 96 0.54 10.53 11.45
C GLU A 96 0.10 9.06 11.53
N VAL A 97 -0.99 8.71 10.85
CA VAL A 97 -1.45 7.32 10.75
C VAL A 97 -0.38 6.43 10.08
N LEU A 98 0.21 6.90 8.98
CA LEU A 98 1.29 6.19 8.29
C LEU A 98 2.57 6.11 9.12
N TRP A 99 2.89 7.14 9.90
CA TRP A 99 4.01 7.10 10.84
C TRP A 99 3.82 5.97 11.86
N GLN A 100 2.64 5.90 12.49
CA GLN A 100 2.32 4.86 13.48
C GLN A 100 2.39 3.46 12.87
N TYR A 101 1.79 3.29 11.69
CA TYR A 101 1.88 2.06 10.90
C TYR A 101 3.34 1.58 10.74
N LEU A 102 4.25 2.47 10.31
CA LEU A 102 5.65 2.13 10.10
C LEU A 102 6.42 1.87 11.40
N VAL A 103 6.08 2.57 12.49
CA VAL A 103 6.67 2.31 13.81
C VAL A 103 6.24 0.94 14.33
N ASN A 104 4.96 0.61 14.22
CA ASN A 104 4.43 -0.68 14.68
C ASN A 104 4.94 -1.84 13.82
N LEU A 105 5.06 -1.65 12.50
CA LEU A 105 5.70 -2.61 11.61
C LEU A 105 7.18 -2.86 11.99
N LYS A 106 7.92 -1.83 12.40
CA LYS A 106 9.31 -1.98 12.85
C LYS A 106 9.42 -2.80 14.14
N LYS A 107 8.50 -2.63 15.09
CA LYS A 107 8.52 -3.35 16.38
C LYS A 107 8.44 -4.86 16.22
N ILE A 108 7.74 -5.32 15.18
CA ILE A 108 7.51 -6.74 14.90
C ILE A 108 8.43 -7.28 13.80
N TYR A 109 9.41 -6.49 13.36
CA TYR A 109 10.25 -6.85 12.23
C TYR A 109 11.06 -8.12 12.50
N ASP A 110 10.98 -9.05 11.56
CA ASP A 110 11.71 -10.30 11.51
C ASP A 110 12.30 -10.50 10.10
N GLU A 111 13.57 -10.90 10.03
CA GLU A 111 14.31 -11.02 8.77
C GLU A 111 13.83 -12.20 7.90
N ASN A 112 13.17 -13.19 8.49
CA ASN A 112 12.58 -14.33 7.78
C ASN A 112 11.14 -14.05 7.30
N THR A 113 10.64 -12.83 7.56
CA THR A 113 9.29 -12.41 7.20
C THR A 113 9.31 -11.41 6.04
N ALA A 114 8.42 -11.59 5.07
CA ALA A 114 8.11 -10.61 4.04
C ALA A 114 6.91 -9.77 4.45
N TYR A 115 7.03 -8.44 4.45
CA TYR A 115 5.95 -7.53 4.83
C TYR A 115 5.31 -6.91 3.60
N PHE A 116 4.00 -7.12 3.46
CA PHE A 116 3.20 -6.65 2.36
C PHE A 116 2.19 -5.65 2.91
N SER A 117 1.97 -4.53 2.23
CA SER A 117 0.89 -3.59 2.54
C SER A 117 -0.38 -3.96 1.76
N SER A 118 -1.52 -3.48 2.24
CA SER A 118 -2.80 -3.52 1.53
C SER A 118 -3.14 -2.22 0.80
N PHE A 119 -2.17 -1.33 0.55
CA PHE A 119 -2.43 -0.06 -0.14
C PHE A 119 -2.55 -0.24 -1.66
N THR A 120 -3.67 0.22 -2.21
CA THR A 120 -3.97 0.21 -3.65
C THR A 120 -3.38 1.42 -4.35
N SER A 121 -3.31 1.38 -5.68
CA SER A 121 -2.66 2.44 -6.46
C SER A 121 -3.32 3.82 -6.32
N ASP A 122 -4.65 3.85 -6.18
CA ASP A 122 -5.43 5.06 -5.90
C ASP A 122 -5.18 5.63 -4.50
N PHE A 123 -5.01 4.78 -3.47
CA PHE A 123 -4.57 5.23 -2.15
C PHE A 123 -3.16 5.84 -2.20
N LEU A 124 -2.22 5.17 -2.87
CA LEU A 124 -0.84 5.64 -2.98
C LEU A 124 -0.74 6.94 -3.78
N LEU A 125 -1.50 7.09 -4.88
CA LEU A 125 -1.61 8.35 -5.61
C LEU A 125 -2.19 9.45 -4.73
N THR A 126 -3.26 9.15 -3.98
CA THR A 126 -3.89 10.12 -3.09
C THR A 126 -2.90 10.61 -2.05
N TYR A 127 -2.12 9.70 -1.46
CA TYR A 127 -1.07 10.09 -0.51
C TYR A 127 0.02 10.95 -1.16
N PHE A 128 0.43 10.63 -2.37
CA PHE A 128 1.37 11.45 -3.13
C PHE A 128 0.84 12.89 -3.34
N LEU A 129 -0.43 13.03 -3.74
CA LEU A 129 -1.08 14.33 -3.92
C LEU A 129 -1.21 15.08 -2.59
N TYR A 130 -1.68 14.40 -1.53
CA TYR A 130 -1.80 14.95 -0.19
C TYR A 130 -0.45 15.50 0.31
N SER A 131 0.63 14.72 0.21
CA SER A 131 1.98 15.13 0.61
C SER A 131 2.51 16.30 -0.21
N THR A 132 2.12 16.40 -1.48
CA THR A 132 2.51 17.51 -2.35
C THR A 132 1.77 18.80 -1.96
N LEU A 133 0.46 18.71 -1.74
CA LEU A 133 -0.41 19.83 -1.39
C LEU A 133 -0.13 20.40 0.00
N THR A 134 0.09 19.53 0.98
CA THR A 134 0.35 19.93 2.38
C THR A 134 1.82 20.29 2.64
N GLY A 135 2.72 19.91 1.75
CA GLY A 135 4.16 20.01 1.96
C GLY A 135 4.73 18.96 2.92
N ASP A 136 3.91 18.14 3.60
CA ASP A 136 4.39 17.04 4.43
C ASP A 136 4.81 15.84 3.56
N ARG A 137 6.08 15.86 3.16
CA ARG A 137 6.71 14.82 2.34
C ARG A 137 7.33 13.69 3.17
N SER A 138 7.06 13.64 4.48
CA SER A 138 7.75 12.73 5.41
C SER A 138 7.79 11.28 4.90
N TYR A 139 6.67 10.70 4.48
CA TYR A 139 6.62 9.30 4.03
C TYR A 139 6.39 9.15 2.55
N LEU A 140 6.66 10.18 1.74
CA LEU A 140 6.49 10.09 0.29
C LEU A 140 7.18 8.86 -0.33
N PRO A 141 8.38 8.41 0.12
CA PRO A 141 8.99 7.18 -0.41
C PRO A 141 8.17 5.90 -0.22
N LEU A 142 7.18 5.88 0.69
CA LEU A 142 6.26 4.75 0.91
C LEU A 142 5.50 4.35 -0.36
N VAL A 143 5.30 5.29 -1.28
CA VAL A 143 4.59 5.03 -2.55
C VAL A 143 5.39 4.22 -3.56
N SER A 144 6.64 3.86 -3.23
CA SER A 144 7.50 2.98 -4.03
C SER A 144 7.02 1.52 -3.97
N LEU A 145 7.29 0.73 -5.01
CA LEU A 145 6.98 -0.71 -5.03
C LEU A 145 7.59 -1.45 -3.82
N ILE A 146 8.83 -1.09 -3.48
CA ILE A 146 9.56 -1.56 -2.33
C ILE A 146 9.98 -0.34 -1.52
N TYR A 147 9.57 -0.28 -0.27
CA TYR A 147 9.97 0.75 0.67
C TYR A 147 10.84 0.15 1.77
N THR A 148 12.14 0.45 1.72
CA THR A 148 13.10 0.05 2.75
C THR A 148 13.42 1.22 3.67
N TYR A 149 13.33 1.00 4.98
CA TYR A 149 13.63 1.97 6.01
C TYR A 149 14.27 1.31 7.24
N ALA A 150 14.81 2.13 8.15
CA ALA A 150 15.52 1.65 9.34
C ALA A 150 16.58 0.58 9.00
N GLU A 151 17.34 0.84 7.92
CA GLU A 151 18.42 0.02 7.35
C GLU A 151 18.01 -1.35 6.75
N LYS A 152 16.96 -2.00 7.27
CA LYS A 152 16.58 -3.36 6.82
C LYS A 152 15.08 -3.64 6.69
N VAL A 153 14.22 -2.83 7.31
CA VAL A 153 12.76 -3.08 7.27
C VAL A 153 12.26 -2.80 5.87
N THR A 154 11.74 -3.83 5.20
CA THR A 154 11.30 -3.75 3.80
C THR A 154 9.83 -4.05 3.69
N LEU A 155 9.08 -3.09 3.15
CA LEU A 155 7.65 -3.17 2.89
C LEU A 155 7.40 -3.23 1.38
N PHE A 156 6.62 -4.22 0.93
CA PHE A 156 6.25 -4.42 -0.45
C PHE A 156 4.82 -3.95 -0.72
N GLN A 157 4.59 -3.25 -1.84
CA GLN A 157 3.29 -2.73 -2.28
C GLN A 157 2.71 -3.61 -3.41
N PRO A 158 2.08 -4.77 -3.11
CA PRO A 158 1.61 -5.71 -4.14
C PRO A 158 0.52 -5.12 -5.05
N LEU A 159 -0.22 -4.12 -4.58
CA LEU A 159 -1.33 -3.49 -5.29
C LEU A 159 -0.96 -2.12 -5.90
N ILE A 160 0.33 -1.79 -6.03
CA ILE A 160 0.81 -0.49 -6.54
C ILE A 160 0.31 -0.12 -7.94
N SER A 161 -0.18 -1.10 -8.72
CA SER A 161 -0.72 -0.89 -10.07
C SER A 161 -2.20 -1.29 -10.20
N ILE A 162 -2.87 -1.54 -9.07
CA ILE A 162 -4.24 -2.04 -9.00
C ILE A 162 -5.05 -1.02 -8.17
N PRO A 163 -5.93 -0.23 -8.82
CA PRO A 163 -6.84 0.66 -8.09
C PRO A 163 -7.88 -0.17 -7.34
N SER A 164 -8.41 0.37 -6.25
CA SER A 164 -9.30 -0.37 -5.35
C SER A 164 -10.54 -0.91 -6.06
N TYR A 165 -11.10 -0.19 -7.04
CA TYR A 165 -12.30 -0.61 -7.77
C TYR A 165 -12.15 -1.87 -8.63
N TYR A 166 -10.91 -2.19 -9.04
CA TYR A 166 -10.63 -3.47 -9.71
C TYR A 166 -10.92 -4.66 -8.81
N LEU A 167 -10.84 -4.49 -7.48
CA LEU A 167 -11.03 -5.56 -6.51
C LEU A 167 -12.50 -5.96 -6.35
N SER A 168 -13.44 -5.21 -6.95
CA SER A 168 -14.88 -5.55 -7.01
C SER A 168 -15.20 -6.94 -7.53
N VAL A 169 -14.32 -7.47 -8.39
CA VAL A 169 -14.50 -8.81 -8.95
C VAL A 169 -14.29 -9.93 -7.91
N PHE A 170 -13.68 -9.62 -6.76
CA PHE A 170 -13.51 -10.56 -5.65
C PHE A 170 -14.63 -10.48 -4.61
N GLY A 171 -15.45 -9.42 -4.61
CA GLY A 171 -16.52 -9.20 -3.64
C GLY A 171 -16.60 -7.73 -3.22
N GLU A 172 -17.09 -7.48 -2.00
CA GLU A 172 -17.08 -6.15 -1.42
C GLU A 172 -15.64 -5.64 -1.24
N TRP A 173 -15.41 -4.43 -1.73
CA TRP A 173 -14.16 -3.71 -1.61
C TRP A 173 -14.53 -2.29 -1.22
N ARG A 174 -13.93 -1.78 -0.16
CA ARG A 174 -14.12 -0.38 0.23
C ARG A 174 -12.93 0.07 1.04
N ILE A 175 -12.40 1.23 0.65
CA ILE A 175 -11.57 2.01 1.56
C ILE A 175 -12.53 2.82 2.43
N LYS A 176 -12.50 2.58 3.74
CA LYS A 176 -13.31 3.36 4.70
C LYS A 176 -12.66 4.74 4.87
N ARG A 177 -13.36 5.67 5.49
CA ARG A 177 -12.81 7.00 5.80
C ARG A 177 -11.57 6.86 6.68
N THR A 178 -10.54 7.64 6.36
CA THR A 178 -9.27 7.66 7.09
C THR A 178 -9.29 8.59 8.31
N GLY A 179 -10.34 9.39 8.46
CA GLY A 179 -10.46 10.38 9.53
C GLY A 179 -9.74 11.70 9.23
N ASP A 180 -8.97 11.76 8.14
CA ASP A 180 -8.38 12.98 7.59
C ASP A 180 -9.26 13.48 6.44
N ASN A 181 -9.99 14.58 6.67
CA ASN A 181 -10.95 15.12 5.70
C ASN A 181 -10.30 15.48 4.36
N LEU A 182 -9.10 16.08 4.38
CA LEU A 182 -8.42 16.47 3.15
C LEU A 182 -8.02 15.22 2.35
N PHE A 183 -7.48 14.21 3.03
CA PHE A 183 -7.13 12.95 2.38
C PHE A 183 -8.36 12.24 1.81
N ASP A 184 -9.45 12.16 2.58
CA ASP A 184 -10.69 11.52 2.16
C ASP A 184 -11.34 12.25 0.96
N GLU A 185 -11.29 13.58 0.94
CA GLU A 185 -11.74 14.39 -0.21
C GLU A 185 -10.88 14.15 -1.45
N LEU A 186 -9.55 14.15 -1.32
CA LEU A 186 -8.63 13.86 -2.42
C LEU A 186 -8.82 12.44 -2.95
N PHE A 187 -9.05 11.46 -2.07
CA PHE A 187 -9.31 10.08 -2.47
C PHE A 187 -10.58 9.98 -3.31
N ASN A 188 -11.68 10.57 -2.82
CA ASN A 188 -12.96 10.59 -3.53
C ASN A 188 -12.87 11.34 -4.86
N TRP A 189 -12.16 12.47 -4.87
CA TRP A 189 -11.88 13.22 -6.10
C TRP A 189 -11.10 12.37 -7.11
N GLY A 190 -10.03 11.68 -6.66
CA GLY A 190 -9.19 10.85 -7.50
C GLY A 190 -9.96 9.67 -8.10
N VAL A 191 -10.71 8.93 -7.26
CA VAL A 191 -11.55 7.82 -7.72
C VAL A 191 -12.59 8.30 -8.73
N LYS A 192 -13.27 9.42 -8.48
CA LYS A 192 -14.32 9.94 -9.37
C LYS A 192 -13.77 10.42 -10.72
N ASN A 193 -12.67 11.16 -10.72
CA ASN A 193 -12.17 11.83 -11.93
C ASN A 193 -11.21 10.98 -12.77
N LEU A 194 -10.55 9.98 -12.16
CA LEU A 194 -9.57 9.13 -12.84
C LEU A 194 -10.09 7.73 -13.15
N TYR A 195 -11.35 7.42 -12.80
CA TYR A 195 -11.99 6.12 -13.03
C TYR A 195 -11.84 5.61 -14.46
N ASP A 196 -12.04 6.49 -15.45
CA ASP A 196 -11.99 6.13 -16.87
C ASP A 196 -10.55 5.96 -17.40
N ASN A 197 -9.56 6.45 -16.66
CA ASN A 197 -8.15 6.45 -17.03
C ASN A 197 -7.28 5.84 -15.90
N PRO A 198 -7.47 4.54 -15.58
CA PRO A 198 -6.80 3.90 -14.44
C PRO A 198 -5.28 3.87 -14.55
N ASP A 199 -4.74 4.03 -15.75
CA ASP A 199 -3.32 4.18 -16.00
C ASP A 199 -2.72 5.38 -15.25
N LEU A 200 -3.52 6.43 -14.99
CA LEU A 200 -3.09 7.59 -14.20
C LEU A 200 -2.84 7.25 -12.73
N PHE A 201 -3.43 6.16 -12.20
CA PHE A 201 -3.14 5.70 -10.84
C PHE A 201 -1.75 5.08 -10.69
N ARG A 202 -0.97 4.89 -11.76
CA ARG A 202 0.39 4.30 -11.69
C ARG A 202 1.50 5.21 -12.21
N THR A 203 1.16 6.35 -12.83
CA THR A 203 2.15 7.27 -13.45
C THR A 203 2.96 8.06 -12.43
N PHE A 204 2.47 8.21 -11.19
CA PHE A 204 3.14 8.98 -10.13
C PHE A 204 4.53 8.42 -9.77
N THR A 205 4.76 7.14 -10.00
CA THR A 205 6.01 6.44 -9.60
C THR A 205 7.27 7.08 -10.19
N LYS A 206 7.21 7.59 -11.43
CA LYS A 206 8.34 8.31 -12.07
C LYS A 206 8.57 9.71 -11.48
N SER A 207 7.53 10.32 -10.91
CA SER A 207 7.63 11.65 -10.31
C SER A 207 8.23 11.60 -8.91
N LEU A 208 8.29 10.41 -8.29
CA LEU A 208 8.85 10.24 -6.95
C LEU A 208 10.32 10.65 -6.89
N ASP A 209 11.09 10.39 -7.96
CA ASP A 209 12.52 10.70 -8.05
C ASP A 209 12.84 12.20 -7.81
N LEU A 210 11.88 13.09 -8.07
CA LEU A 210 12.01 14.53 -7.82
C LEU A 210 12.07 14.90 -6.33
N TYR A 211 11.65 13.98 -5.45
CA TYR A 211 11.46 14.25 -4.03
C TYR A 211 12.31 13.37 -3.11
N LEU A 212 13.02 12.38 -3.67
CA LEU A 212 13.82 11.46 -2.87
C LEU A 212 15.12 12.11 -2.43
N THR A 213 15.16 12.60 -1.19
CA THR A 213 16.43 12.85 -0.49
C THR A 213 16.96 11.53 0.10
N LYS A 214 18.28 11.41 0.26
CA LYS A 214 18.88 10.21 0.86
C LYS A 214 18.70 10.14 2.37
N ASN A 215 18.50 11.27 3.06
CA ASN A 215 18.48 11.29 4.52
C ASN A 215 17.11 10.88 5.09
N ARG A 216 17.09 9.82 5.91
CA ARG A 216 15.88 9.22 6.47
C ARG A 216 16.01 9.01 7.98
N CYS A 217 14.89 9.18 8.69
CA CYS A 217 14.77 8.86 10.10
C CYS A 217 15.04 7.38 10.34
N ARG A 218 15.98 7.06 11.25
CA ARG A 218 16.36 5.67 11.59
C ARG A 218 15.24 4.85 12.24
N VAL A 219 14.17 5.50 12.70
CA VAL A 219 13.04 4.83 13.37
C VAL A 219 11.90 4.56 12.41
N CYS A 220 11.32 5.60 11.80
CA CYS A 220 10.13 5.48 10.96
C CYS A 220 10.39 5.62 9.46
N GLY A 221 11.63 5.92 9.05
CA GLY A 221 11.97 6.12 7.64
C GLY A 221 11.55 7.46 7.03
N ALA A 222 10.96 8.36 7.81
CA ALA A 222 10.58 9.69 7.35
C ALA A 222 11.75 10.42 6.68
N LEU A 223 11.53 11.11 5.57
CA LEU A 223 12.47 12.06 5.01
C LEU A 223 12.76 13.15 6.05
N ILE A 224 14.04 13.45 6.25
CA ILE A 224 14.50 14.46 7.21
C ILE A 224 15.57 15.36 6.58
N PRO A 225 15.75 16.60 7.10
CA PRO A 225 16.83 17.47 6.66
C PRO A 225 18.20 16.82 6.86
N GLU A 226 19.19 17.19 6.04
CA GLU A 226 20.57 16.76 6.23
C GLU A 226 21.10 17.12 7.62
N GLY A 227 21.98 16.28 8.17
CA GLY A 227 22.52 16.43 9.53
C GLY A 227 21.62 15.91 10.66
N SER A 228 20.32 15.69 10.41
CA SER A 228 19.41 15.07 11.38
C SER A 228 19.48 13.55 11.35
N LYS A 229 19.37 12.88 12.51
CA LYS A 229 19.26 11.40 12.63
C LYS A 229 17.83 10.88 12.83
N LEU A 230 16.96 11.73 13.38
CA LEU A 230 15.59 11.41 13.77
C LEU A 230 14.65 12.52 13.31
N CYS A 231 13.41 12.17 12.97
CA CYS A 231 12.35 13.14 12.71
C CYS A 231 11.77 13.66 14.03
N SER A 232 11.10 14.82 13.98
CA SER A 232 10.48 15.46 15.15
C SER A 232 9.56 14.51 15.96
N ARG A 233 8.76 13.69 15.26
CA ARG A 233 7.87 12.69 15.87
C ARG A 233 8.65 11.67 16.71
N CYS A 234 9.64 11.01 16.11
CA CYS A 234 10.45 10.00 16.78
C CYS A 234 11.34 10.58 17.89
N SER A 235 11.84 11.81 17.72
CA SER A 235 12.62 12.50 18.76
C SER A 235 11.79 12.75 20.02
N LYS A 236 10.52 13.16 19.88
CA LYS A 236 9.63 13.41 21.04
C LYS A 236 9.34 12.13 21.84
N ILE A 237 9.18 11.00 21.17
CA ILE A 237 8.89 9.72 21.84
C ILE A 237 10.08 9.20 22.61
N LEU A 238 11.28 9.29 22.02
CA LEU A 238 12.51 8.87 22.69
C LEU A 238 12.92 9.82 23.83
N ALA A 239 12.44 11.07 23.81
CA ALA A 239 12.64 12.03 24.88
C ALA A 239 11.59 11.94 26.00
N SER A 240 10.52 11.16 25.83
CA SER A 240 9.48 11.00 26.85
C SER A 240 9.93 9.99 27.91
N PRO A 241 9.94 10.34 29.21
CA PRO A 241 10.42 9.46 30.28
C PRO A 241 9.49 8.26 30.59
N PHE A 242 8.34 8.18 29.93
CA PHE A 242 7.41 7.05 30.04
C PHE A 242 7.40 6.29 28.71
N HIS A 243 8.24 5.25 28.61
CA HIS A 243 8.05 4.20 27.61
C HIS A 243 7.05 3.17 28.14
N PRO A 244 6.04 2.75 27.37
CA PRO A 244 5.31 1.52 27.63
C PRO A 244 6.18 0.28 27.37
#